data_AF-A0A1H3B9N2-F1
#
_entry.id   AF-A0A1H3B9N2-F1
#
_cell.length_a   1.000
_cell.length_b   1.000
_cell.length_c   1.000
_cell.angle_alpha   90.00
_cell.angle_beta   90.00
_cell.angle_gamma   90.00
#
_symmetry.space_group_name_H-M   'P 1'
#
loop_
_entity.id
_entity.type
_entity.pdbx_description
1 polymer ?
#
loop_
_entity_poly.entity_id
_entity_poly.type
_entity_poly.pdbx_seq_one_letter_code
_entity_poly.pdbx_strand_id
1 'polypeptide(L)' 'MWFGPDGLPFNNRYCSGTPIEDDVIALRRKVFVERTPRKPRQAGDLTLVDDIARAPDREVLMAMGELVRLADCSPIVAPS' A
#
# COMPACT_ATOMS: atom_id res chain seq x y z
N MET A 1 -8.62 9.12 18.08
CA MET A 1 -8.22 8.69 16.72
C MET A 1 -9.44 8.01 16.13
N TRP A 2 -10.09 8.63 15.14
CA TRP A 2 -11.39 8.16 14.63
C TRP A 2 -11.18 7.40 13.32
N PHE A 3 -11.41 6.08 13.34
CA PHE A 3 -11.16 5.14 12.23
C PHE A 3 -12.28 5.13 11.16
N GLY A 4 -12.94 6.29 10.94
CA GLY A 4 -14.03 6.41 9.97
C GLY A 4 -15.35 5.72 10.41
N PRO A 5 -16.37 5.67 9.53
CA PRO A 5 -17.73 5.22 9.86
C PRO A 5 -17.81 3.78 10.36
N ASP A 6 -16.92 2.94 9.85
CA ASP A 6 -16.86 1.51 10.19
C ASP A 6 -15.95 1.24 11.40
N GLY A 7 -15.24 2.26 11.90
CA GLY A 7 -14.38 2.16 13.08
C GLY A 7 -13.17 1.22 12.92
N LEU A 8 -12.87 0.78 11.70
CA LEU A 8 -11.79 -0.15 11.41
C LEU A 8 -10.52 0.60 10.96
N PRO A 9 -9.33 0.15 11.37
CA PRO A 9 -8.06 0.72 10.91
C PRO A 9 -7.89 0.60 9.38
N PHE A 10 -8.63 -0.32 8.75
CA PHE A 10 -8.67 -0.51 7.30
C PHE A 10 -10.10 -0.83 6.86
N ASN A 11 -10.59 -0.15 5.81
CA ASN A 11 -11.90 -0.42 5.21
C ASN A 11 -11.71 -1.07 3.83
N ASN A 12 -12.46 -2.14 3.55
CA ASN A 12 -12.50 -2.78 2.23
C ASN A 12 -13.65 -2.19 1.40
N ARG A 13 -13.37 -1.08 0.72
CA ARG A 13 -14.30 -0.42 -0.20
C ARG A 13 -13.61 -0.20 -1.54
N TYR A 14 -14.38 -0.25 -2.63
CA TYR A 14 -13.91 0.22 -3.92
C TYR A 14 -13.59 1.72 -3.82
N CYS A 15 -12.83 2.26 -4.78
CA CYS A 15 -12.50 3.70 -4.81
C CYS A 15 -13.75 4.60 -4.86
N SER A 16 -14.89 4.06 -5.30
CA SER A 16 -16.21 4.71 -5.27
C SER A 16 -16.82 4.82 -3.86
N GLY A 17 -16.26 4.15 -2.85
CA GLY A 17 -16.81 4.02 -1.50
C GLY A 17 -17.78 2.84 -1.32
N THR A 18 -18.13 2.12 -2.40
CA THR A 18 -18.97 0.93 -2.34
C THR A 18 -18.27 -0.19 -1.58
N PRO A 19 -18.95 -0.93 -0.67
CA PRO A 19 -18.37 -2.10 -0.01
C PRO A 19 -17.85 -3.13 -1.02
N ILE A 20 -16.74 -3.78 -0.71
CA ILE A 20 -16.27 -4.95 -1.45
C ILE A 20 -16.89 -6.19 -0.81
N GLU A 21 -17.30 -7.14 -1.63
CA GLU A 21 -17.92 -8.40 -1.21
C GLU A 21 -16.94 -9.29 -0.43
N ASP A 22 -17.44 -10.00 0.60
CA ASP A 22 -16.62 -10.82 1.50
C ASP A 22 -15.89 -11.96 0.78
N ASP A 23 -16.50 -12.56 -0.24
CA ASP A 23 -15.91 -13.61 -1.05
C ASP A 23 -14.76 -13.08 -1.91
N VAL A 24 -14.88 -11.86 -2.45
CA VAL A 24 -13.82 -11.16 -3.17
C VAL A 24 -12.65 -10.83 -2.23
N ILE A 25 -12.95 -10.35 -1.02
CA ILE A 25 -11.93 -10.10 0.01
C ILE A 25 -11.18 -11.40 0.36
N ALA A 26 -11.93 -12.49 0.57
CA ALA A 26 -11.35 -13.79 0.89
C ALA A 26 -10.49 -14.33 -0.27
N LEU A 27 -10.97 -14.21 -1.51
CA LEU A 27 -10.24 -14.62 -2.71
C LEU A 27 -8.93 -13.83 -2.86
N ARG A 28 -8.99 -12.50 -2.73
CA ARG A 28 -7.81 -11.63 -2.78
C ARG A 28 -6.77 -12.06 -1.74
N ARG A 29 -7.20 -12.29 -0.49
CA ARG A 29 -6.30 -12.72 0.60
C ARG A 29 -5.66 -14.07 0.27
N LYS A 30 -6.44 -15.03 -0.23
CA LYS A 30 -5.95 -16.35 -0.63
C LYS A 30 -4.87 -16.24 -1.71
N VAL A 31 -5.14 -15.52 -2.79
CA VAL A 31 -4.19 -15.33 -3.90
C VAL A 31 -2.91 -14.65 -3.42
N PHE A 32 -3.02 -13.63 -2.55
CA PHE A 32 -1.87 -12.93 -2.01
C PHE A 32 -0.96 -13.85 -1.19
N VAL A 33 -1.54 -14.67 -0.32
CA VAL A 33 -0.80 -15.62 0.52
C VAL A 33 -0.13 -16.71 -0.34
N GLU A 34 -0.86 -17.30 -1.29
CA GLU A 34 -0.33 -18.35 -2.17
C GLU A 34 0.81 -17.86 -3.07
N ARG A 35 0.75 -16.60 -3.52
CA ARG A 35 1.75 -16.02 -4.44
C ARG A 35 2.86 -15.22 -3.74
N THR A 36 2.88 -15.20 -2.41
CA THR A 36 3.93 -14.51 -1.65
C THR A 36 4.91 -15.49 -1.03
N PRO A 37 6.12 -15.63 -1.61
CA PRO A 37 7.13 -16.50 -1.03
C PRO A 37 7.50 -15.98 0.36
N ARG A 38 7.35 -16.84 1.37
CA ARG A 38 7.76 -16.58 2.75
C ARG A 38 9.09 -17.27 2.99
N LYS A 39 10.18 -16.57 2.68
CA LYS A 39 11.52 -16.99 3.11
C LYS A 39 11.76 -16.44 4.52
N PRO A 40 12.13 -17.27 5.51
CA PRO A 40 12.59 -16.77 6.80
C PRO A 40 13.78 -15.83 6.60
N ARG A 41 13.75 -14.63 7.19
CA ARG A 41 14.89 -13.72 7.19
C ARG A 41 15.89 -14.17 8.25
N GLN A 42 17.16 -14.25 7.87
CA GLN A 42 18.27 -14.46 8.78
C GLN A 42 18.99 -13.14 9.04
N ALA A 43 19.78 -13.09 10.11
CA ALA A 43 20.61 -11.92 10.40
C ALA A 43 21.59 -11.68 9.23
N GLY A 44 21.62 -10.45 8.72
CA GLY A 44 22.45 -10.07 7.57
C GLY A 44 21.76 -10.18 6.20
N ASP A 45 20.53 -10.72 6.12
CA ASP A 45 19.77 -10.73 4.87
C ASP A 45 19.30 -9.32 4.48
N LEU A 46 19.51 -8.92 3.23
CA LEU A 46 18.92 -7.73 2.61
C LEU A 46 17.75 -8.14 1.71
N THR A 47 16.59 -7.48 1.86
CA THR A 47 15.44 -7.68 0.96
C THR A 47 15.19 -6.39 0.18
N LEU A 48 15.28 -6.45 -1.14
CA LEU A 48 14.78 -5.39 -2.02
C LEU A 48 13.36 -5.75 -2.46
N VAL A 49 12.45 -4.78 -2.38
CA VAL A 49 11.05 -4.94 -2.78
C VAL A 49 10.72 -3.85 -3.80
N ASP A 50 10.14 -4.25 -4.93
CA ASP A 50 9.48 -3.33 -5.83
C ASP A 50 8.10 -3.01 -5.26
N ASP A 51 7.98 -1.86 -4.60
CA ASP A 51 6.76 -1.44 -3.91
C ASP A 51 5.61 -1.06 -4.86
N ILE A 52 5.92 -0.78 -6.13
CA ILE A 52 4.92 -0.46 -7.15
C ILE A 52 4.33 -1.76 -7.69
N ALA A 53 5.18 -2.72 -8.02
CA ALA A 53 4.74 -4.02 -8.54
C ALA A 53 4.20 -4.95 -7.43
N ARG A 54 4.60 -4.72 -6.18
CA ARG A 54 4.28 -5.59 -5.06
C ARG A 54 3.91 -4.71 -3.86
N ALA A 55 2.67 -4.81 -3.40
CA ALA A 55 2.26 -4.20 -2.14
C ALA A 55 2.59 -5.16 -0.99
N PRO A 56 3.75 -5.04 -0.30
CA PRO A 56 4.03 -5.89 0.86
C PRO A 56 3.03 -5.62 1.98
N ASP A 57 2.79 -6.64 2.79
CA ASP A 57 1.97 -6.53 3.99
C ASP A 57 2.72 -5.72 5.06
N ARG A 58 2.56 -4.39 5.02
CA ARG A 58 3.13 -3.44 5.96
C ARG A 58 2.16 -2.28 6.16
N GLU A 59 2.16 -1.66 7.34
CA GLU A 59 1.46 -0.39 7.54
C GLU A 59 2.16 0.70 6.71
N VAL A 60 1.44 1.30 5.77
CA VAL A 60 1.91 2.42 4.95
C VAL A 60 1.02 3.61 5.23
N LEU A 61 1.60 4.69 5.75
CA LEU A 61 0.95 5.99 5.78
C LEU A 61 1.20 6.69 4.44
N MET A 62 0.15 6.85 3.64
CA MET A 62 0.22 7.59 2.39
C MET A 62 -0.45 8.95 2.58
N ALA A 63 0.32 10.02 2.49
CA ALA A 63 -0.21 11.37 2.41
C ALA A 63 -0.64 11.62 0.95
N MET A 64 -1.94 11.69 0.70
CA MET A 64 -2.45 12.10 -0.60
C MET A 64 -2.31 13.62 -0.70
N GLY A 65 -1.23 14.10 -1.33
CA GLY A 65 -1.06 15.50 -1.66
C GLY A 65 -1.98 15.94 -2.79
N GLU A 66 -2.21 17.25 -2.91
CA GLU A 66 -2.90 17.78 -4.10
C GLU A 66 -2.07 17.52 -5.37
N LEU A 67 -2.76 17.34 -6.49
CA LEU A 67 -2.14 17.24 -7.80
C LEU A 67 -1.39 18.55 -8.11
N VAL A 68 -0.07 18.48 -8.13
CA VAL A 68 0.80 19.59 -8.54
C VAL A 68 1.26 19.41 -9.98
N ARG A 69 1.47 20.52 -10.72
CA ARG A 69 2.07 20.43 -12.06
C ARG A 69 3.54 20.06 -11.88
N LEU A 70 4.05 19.18 -12.75
CA LEU A 70 5.46 18.78 -12.71
C LEU A 70 6.43 19.98 -12.82
N ALA A 71 6.03 21.04 -13.54
CA ALA A 71 6.79 22.27 -13.64
C ALA A 71 7.01 22.96 -12.26
N ASP A 72 6.04 22.83 -11.36
CA ASP A 72 6.07 23.40 -10.01
C ASP A 72 6.97 22.59 -9.05
N CYS A 73 7.37 21.37 -9.45
CA CYS A 73 8.27 20.48 -8.71
C CYS A 73 9.74 20.58 -9.16
N SER A 74 10.11 21.62 -9.92
CA SER A 74 11.48 21.77 -10.41
C SER A 74 12.47 21.82 -9.24
N PRO A 75 13.57 21.05 -9.27
CA PRO A 75 14.53 21.02 -8.18
C PRO A 75 15.09 22.42 -7.91
N ILE A 76 14.88 22.91 -6.69
CA ILE A 76 15.36 24.22 -6.22
C ILE A 76 16.82 24.18 -5.75
N VAL A 77 17.43 23.01 -5.69
CA VAL A 77 18.84 22.81 -5.33
C VAL A 77 19.58 22.26 -6.54
N ALA A 78 20.72 22.87 -6.87
CA ALA A 78 21.58 22.40 -7.95
C ALA A 78 22.24 21.06 -7.56
N PRO A 79 22.43 20.13 -8.53
CA PRO A 79 23.15 18.88 -8.25
C PRO A 79 24.60 19.16 -7.83
N SER A 80 25.06 18.41 -6.84
CA SER A 80 26.44 18.40 -6.31
C SER A 80 27.42 17.69 -7.21
#